data_AF-A0A1F5EP43-F1
#
_entry.id   AF-A0A1F5EP43-F1
#
_cell.length_a   1.000
_cell.length_b   1.000
_cell.length_c   1.000
_cell.angle_alpha   90.00
_cell.angle_beta   90.00
_cell.angle_gamma   90.00
#
_symmetry.space_group_name_H-M   'P 1'
#
loop_
_entity.id
_entity.type
_entity.pdbx_description
1 polymer ?
#
loop_
_entity_poly.entity_id
_entity_poly.type
_entity_poly.pdbx_seq_one_letter_code
_entity_poly.pdbx_strand_id
1 'polypeptide(L)' 'MELITSLEILIGVLTLGTIYAWYQFYQVLVKRCDTCSVGLKASPFRSKCFVGAIFFTTALLLAIYSFTLV' A
#
# COMPACT_ATOMS: atom_id res chain seq x y z
N MET A 1 8.59 19.16 -17.97
CA MET A 1 7.54 18.24 -18.46
C MET A 1 7.80 16.80 -18.03
N GLU A 2 8.99 16.23 -18.27
CA GLU A 2 9.29 14.82 -17.93
C GLU A 2 9.13 14.46 -16.44
N LEU A 3 9.44 15.38 -15.52
CA LEU A 3 9.29 15.17 -14.08
C LEU A 3 7.81 15.03 -13.65
N ILE A 4 6.93 15.87 -14.21
CA ILE A 4 5.50 15.87 -13.89
C ILE A 4 4.86 14.56 -14.34
N THR A 5 5.12 14.15 -15.59
CA THR A 5 4.60 12.89 -16.13
C THR A 5 5.11 11.68 -15.33
N SER A 6 6.36 11.71 -14.89
CA SER A 6 6.93 10.65 -14.04
C SER A 6 6.26 10.58 -12.67
N LEU A 7 5.96 11.73 -12.05
CA LEU A 7 5.23 11.78 -10.78
C LEU A 7 3.78 11.29 -10.94
N GLU A 8 3.09 11.67 -12.01
CA GLU A 8 1.72 11.22 -12.28
C GLU A 8 1.65 9.70 -12.43
N ILE A 9 2.58 9.10 -13.18
CA ILE A 9 2.69 7.65 -13.32
C ILE A 9 2.99 7.00 -11.97
N LEU A 10 3.93 7.57 -11.20
CA LEU A 10 4.28 7.06 -9.86
C LEU A 10 3.07 7.09 -8.92
N ILE A 11 2.32 8.18 -8.89
CA ILE A 11 1.08 8.32 -8.10
C ILE A 11 0.06 7.26 -8.54
N GLY A 12 -0.11 7.06 -9.85
CA GLY A 12 -1.00 6.01 -10.38
C GLY A 12 -0.62 4.61 -9.89
N VAL A 13 0.66 4.25 -10.01
CA VAL A 13 1.19 2.95 -9.55
C VAL A 13 1.04 2.79 -8.03
N LEU A 14 1.37 3.82 -7.26
CA LEU A 14 1.24 3.81 -5.80
C LEU A 14 -0.22 3.71 -5.36
N THR A 15 -1.15 4.33 -6.08
CA THR A 15 -2.59 4.23 -5.80
C THR A 15 -3.08 2.80 -5.99
N LEU A 16 -2.74 2.17 -7.13
CA LEU A 16 -3.08 0.76 -7.40
C LEU A 16 -2.46 -0.18 -6.37
N GLY A 17 -1.18 0.02 -6.03
CA GLY A 17 -0.49 -0.75 -5.01
C GLY A 17 -1.12 -0.60 -3.62
N THR A 18 -1.54 0.61 -3.26
CA THR A 18 -2.23 0.91 -1.99
C THR A 18 -3.56 0.17 -1.92
N ILE A 19 -4.39 0.26 -2.96
CA ILE A 19 -5.69 -0.45 -3.03
C ILE A 19 -5.48 -1.96 -2.90
N TYR A 20 -4.51 -2.52 -3.63
CA TYR A 20 -4.20 -3.94 -3.59
C TYR A 20 -3.74 -4.40 -2.20
N ALA A 21 -2.84 -3.65 -1.56
CA ALA A 21 -2.34 -3.99 -0.23
C ALA A 21 -3.42 -3.95 0.85
N TRP A 22 -4.30 -2.94 0.81
CA TRP A 22 -5.45 -2.84 1.71
C TRP A 22 -6.48 -3.94 1.46
N TYR A 23 -6.72 -4.32 0.20
CA TYR A 23 -7.60 -5.43 -0.15
C TYR A 23 -7.07 -6.76 0.41
N GLN A 24 -5.77 -7.03 0.30
CA GLN A 24 -5.16 -8.22 0.90
C GLN A 24 -5.26 -8.21 2.43
N PHE A 25 -5.01 -7.06 3.07
CA PHE A 25 -5.21 -6.92 4.51
C PHE A 25 -6.67 -7.15 4.93
N TYR A 26 -7.64 -6.65 4.16
CA TYR A 26 -9.06 -6.91 4.38
C TYR A 26 -9.40 -8.41 4.27
N GLN A 27 -8.82 -9.12 3.30
CA GLN A 27 -8.99 -10.57 3.21
C GLN A 27 -8.44 -11.31 4.43
N VAL A 28 -7.30 -10.87 4.98
CA VAL A 28 -6.76 -11.41 6.24
C VAL A 28 -7.72 -11.16 7.41
N LEU A 29 -8.34 -9.98 7.49
CA LEU A 29 -9.30 -9.66 8.56
C LEU A 29 -10.59 -10.47 8.46
N VAL A 30 -11.17 -10.58 7.26
CA VAL A 30 -12.51 -11.16 7.06
C VAL A 30 -12.47 -12.67 6.84
N LYS A 31 -11.59 -13.13 5.96
CA LYS A 31 -11.53 -14.55 5.59
C LYS A 31 -10.55 -15.34 6.47
N ARG A 32 -9.73 -14.66 7.28
CA ARG A 32 -8.57 -15.25 7.96
C ARG A 32 -7.68 -16.07 7.03
N CYS A 33 -7.75 -15.80 5.73
CA CYS A 33 -6.94 -16.45 4.72
C CYS A 33 -5.59 -15.75 4.69
N ASP A 34 -4.55 -16.53 4.93
CA ASP A 34 -3.20 -16.03 5.14
C ASP A 34 -2.38 -16.19 3.85
N THR A 35 -2.71 -15.40 2.83
CA THR A 35 -1.98 -15.42 1.55
C THR A 35 -0.65 -14.67 1.62
N CYS A 36 -0.49 -13.74 2.58
CA CYS A 36 0.75 -12.97 2.75
C CYS A 36 1.66 -13.48 3.89
N SER A 37 1.19 -14.36 4.77
CA SER A 37 1.98 -14.79 5.93
C SER A 37 1.74 -16.27 6.23
N VAL A 38 2.82 -17.04 6.35
CA VAL A 38 2.75 -18.38 6.94
C VAL A 38 2.74 -18.22 8.46
N GLY A 39 1.54 -18.21 9.06
CA GLY A 39 1.37 -18.26 10.50
C GLY A 39 0.99 -16.94 11.17
N LEU A 40 -0.21 -16.40 10.90
CA LEU A 40 -0.88 -15.47 11.82
C LEU A 40 -1.12 -16.17 13.17
N LYS A 41 -0.15 -16.10 14.08
CA LYS A 41 -0.29 -16.59 15.47
C LYS A 41 -0.47 -15.48 16.50
N ALA A 42 -0.25 -14.20 16.16
CA ALA A 42 -0.12 -13.15 17.16
C ALA A 42 -1.09 -11.95 17.04
N SER A 43 -1.40 -11.45 15.83
CA SER A 43 -2.44 -10.43 15.59
C SER A 43 -2.49 -10.03 14.10
N PRO A 44 -3.66 -9.65 13.56
CA PRO A 44 -3.78 -9.22 12.15
C PRO A 44 -2.97 -7.96 11.84
N PHE A 45 -2.83 -7.05 12.82
CA PHE A 45 -2.05 -5.81 12.70
C PHE A 45 -0.52 -6.00 12.68
N ARG A 46 -0.01 -7.21 12.91
CA ARG A 46 1.42 -7.54 12.73
C ARG A 46 1.68 -8.34 11.46
N SER A 47 0.66 -8.55 10.63
CA SER A 47 0.80 -9.26 9.36
C SER A 47 1.67 -8.45 8.39
N LYS A 48 2.41 -9.17 7.54
CA LYS A 48 3.16 -8.55 6.43
C LYS A 48 2.25 -7.75 5.49
N CYS A 49 0.98 -8.14 5.32
CA CYS A 49 0.03 -7.37 4.50
C CYS A 49 -0.24 -5.98 5.14
N PHE A 50 -0.39 -5.87 6.46
CA PHE A 50 -0.65 -4.59 7.12
C PHE A 50 0.53 -3.63 7.00
N VAL A 51 1.75 -4.14 7.20
CA VAL A 51 2.99 -3.35 7.03
C VAL A 51 3.11 -2.86 5.59
N GLY A 52 2.83 -3.74 4.61
CA GLY A 52 2.79 -3.36 3.20
C GLY A 52 1.75 -2.28 2.91
N ALA A 53 0.54 -2.40 3.47
CA ALA A 53 -0.52 -1.40 3.29
C ALA A 53 -0.11 -0.02 3.83
N ILE A 54 0.48 0.04 5.03
CA ILE A 54 1.00 1.31 5.60
C ILE A 54 2.11 1.88 4.73
N PHE A 55 3.05 1.04 4.27
CA PHE A 55 4.16 1.48 3.43
C PHE A 55 3.68 2.10 2.11
N PHE A 56 2.77 1.43 1.39
CA PHE A 56 2.23 1.98 0.15
C PHE A 56 1.43 3.27 0.38
N THR A 57 0.66 3.34 1.48
CA THR A 57 -0.10 4.55 1.83
C THR A 57 0.83 5.72 2.14
N THR A 58 1.91 5.50 2.90
CA THR A 58 2.89 6.54 3.23
C THR A 58 3.68 7.00 2.00
N ALA A 59 4.10 6.07 1.14
CA ALA A 59 4.74 6.39 -0.13
C ALA A 59 3.82 7.21 -1.05
N LEU A 60 2.53 6.88 -1.12
CA LEU A 60 1.54 7.64 -1.89
C LEU A 60 1.39 9.08 -1.36
N LEU A 61 1.30 9.26 -0.05
CA LEU A 61 1.22 10.60 0.55
C LEU A 61 2.47 11.44 0.24
N LEU A 62 3.66 10.84 0.31
CA LEU A 62 4.90 11.53 -0.05
C LEU A 62 4.96 11.88 -1.54
N ALA A 63 4.46 11.02 -2.42
CA ALA A 63 4.41 11.29 -3.85
C ALA A 63 3.44 12.44 -4.18
N ILE A 64 2.25 12.46 -3.55
CA ILE A 64 1.29 13.57 -3.68
C ILE A 64 1.88 14.87 -3.13
N TYR A 65 2.52 14.82 -1.96
CA TYR A 65 3.16 16.00 -1.38
C TYR A 65 4.27 16.54 -2.31
N SER A 66 5.07 15.64 -2.88
CA SER A 66 6.11 16.02 -3.85
C SER A 66 5.49 16.67 -5.10
N PHE A 67 4.32 16.22 -5.56
CA PHE A 67 3.60 16.83 -6.68
C PHE A 67 3.16 18.27 -6.37
N THR A 68 2.77 18.56 -5.12
CA THR A 68 2.37 19.93 -4.73
C THR A 68 3.53 20.93 -4.64
N LEU A 69 4.77 20.45 -4.63
CA LEU A 69 5.98 21.28 -4.56
C LEU A 69 6.57 21.63 -5.93
N VAL A 70 6.08 20.98 -6.99
CA VAL A 70 6.53 21.14 -8.39
C VAL A 70 5.56 22.06 -9.13
#